data_AF-A0A937PZL0-F1
#
_entry.id   AF-A0A937PZL0-F1
#
_cell.length_a   1.000
_cell.length_b   1.000
_cell.length_c   1.000
_cell.angle_alpha   90.00
_cell.angle_beta   90.00
_cell.angle_gamma   90.00
#
_symmetry.space_group_name_H-M   'P 1'
#
loop_
_entity.id
_entity.type
_entity.pdbx_description
1 polymer ?
#
loop_
_entity_poly.entity_id
_entity_poly.type
_entity_poly.pdbx_seq_one_letter_code
_entity_poly.pdbx_strand_id
1 'polypeptide(L)'
;RNNRWRCDHGWDIDLDDGSSNYRIYNNLCLHGGIKNREGFYRVVENNIMVDNSFHPHVWYGNSRDIFRRNIVFTPYRPIRVNKPWPRQCDFNLLHKPQQSEAATATVLQNTSGRDEHSLEVDALFVAPELGDYRLGAGSPALELGFRNFPMDKFGVQKPSLKALARTPQLPSVKSPEPKPPQRKQGKDTAHYWRQARVRDIKALGDRSAYGLPEAAGVLVLDAPKGSIAAKSGLRKDDVIVECDGKEIKRIKDLPSLQNAVGKTISITVYRSQNRMTMKLSPAK
;
A
#
# COMPACT_ATOMS: atom_id res chain seq x y z
N ARG A 1 2.70 -17.27 -11.20
CA ARG A 1 2.82 -18.34 -10.18
C ARG A 1 4.21 -18.92 -10.22
N ASN A 2 4.69 -19.49 -9.12
CA ASN A 2 6.02 -20.14 -9.02
C ASN A 2 7.15 -19.19 -9.44
N ASN A 3 7.10 -17.96 -8.94
CA ASN A 3 8.08 -16.93 -9.25
C ASN A 3 8.69 -16.39 -7.96
N ARG A 4 9.92 -15.90 -8.07
CA ARG A 4 10.55 -15.07 -7.05
C ARG A 4 10.78 -13.69 -7.64
N TRP A 5 10.23 -12.68 -6.99
CA TRP A 5 10.21 -11.31 -7.45
C TRP A 5 10.97 -10.40 -6.51
N ARG A 6 11.62 -9.39 -7.07
CA ARG A 6 12.18 -8.27 -6.34
C ARG A 6 12.07 -7.01 -7.18
N CYS A 7 11.43 -5.99 -6.63
CA CYS A 7 11.36 -4.64 -7.17
C CYS A 7 11.83 -3.65 -6.09
N ASP A 8 12.94 -2.97 -6.36
CA ASP A 8 13.49 -1.97 -5.42
C ASP A 8 12.76 -0.63 -5.49
N HIS A 9 11.94 -0.41 -6.53
CA HIS A 9 11.29 0.88 -6.82
C HIS A 9 9.79 0.74 -7.12
N GLY A 10 9.07 -0.05 -6.33
CA GLY A 10 7.63 -0.25 -6.52
C GLY A 10 7.10 -1.52 -5.85
N TRP A 11 6.28 -2.27 -6.59
CA TRP A 11 5.70 -3.53 -6.15
C TRP A 11 6.34 -4.71 -6.90
N ASP A 12 6.46 -5.85 -6.23
CA ASP A 12 7.03 -7.07 -6.82
C ASP A 12 6.09 -7.66 -7.88
N ILE A 13 4.79 -7.57 -7.60
CA ILE A 13 3.72 -7.84 -8.56
C ILE A 13 2.80 -6.63 -8.54
N ASP A 14 2.71 -5.96 -9.67
CA ASP A 14 1.86 -4.78 -9.87
C ASP A 14 0.75 -5.11 -10.87
N LEU A 15 -0.48 -5.26 -10.36
CA LEU A 15 -1.68 -5.29 -11.20
C LEU A 15 -2.31 -3.89 -11.23
N ASP A 16 -2.07 -3.16 -12.31
CA ASP A 16 -2.63 -1.83 -12.54
C ASP A 16 -3.71 -1.80 -13.63
N ASP A 17 -4.33 -0.63 -13.82
CA ASP A 17 -5.27 -0.28 -14.88
C ASP A 17 -6.40 -1.30 -15.10
N GLY A 18 -6.99 -1.77 -14.00
CA GLY A 18 -8.17 -2.64 -14.03
C GLY A 18 -7.87 -4.10 -14.35
N SER A 19 -6.61 -4.52 -14.26
CA SER A 19 -6.17 -5.92 -14.40
C SER A 19 -7.06 -6.87 -13.58
N SER A 20 -7.83 -7.72 -14.28
CA SER A 20 -8.91 -8.55 -13.72
C SER A 20 -8.71 -10.03 -14.05
N ASN A 21 -9.39 -10.92 -13.32
CA ASN A 21 -9.40 -12.37 -13.53
C ASN A 21 -8.04 -13.09 -13.35
N TYR A 22 -7.06 -12.43 -12.73
CA TYR A 22 -5.77 -13.03 -12.45
C TYR A 22 -5.81 -13.98 -11.26
N ARG A 23 -5.06 -15.08 -11.36
CA ARG A 23 -4.74 -15.97 -10.23
C ARG A 23 -3.26 -15.87 -9.92
N ILE A 24 -2.93 -15.29 -8.76
CA ILE A 24 -1.57 -15.04 -8.29
C ILE A 24 -1.31 -15.94 -7.09
N TYR A 25 -0.49 -16.97 -7.30
CA TYR A 25 -0.18 -17.92 -6.24
C TYR A 25 1.22 -18.50 -6.35
N ASN A 26 1.74 -19.02 -5.23
CA ASN A 26 3.07 -19.61 -5.10
C ASN A 26 4.18 -18.64 -5.54
N ASN A 27 4.10 -17.37 -5.14
CA ASN A 27 5.15 -16.41 -5.43
C ASN A 27 5.84 -15.98 -4.13
N LEU A 28 7.16 -15.86 -4.19
CA LEU A 28 7.99 -15.26 -3.16
C LEU A 28 8.32 -13.83 -3.57
N CYS A 29 7.73 -12.86 -2.91
CA CYS A 29 7.93 -11.43 -3.10
C CYS A 29 8.95 -10.96 -2.06
N LEU A 30 10.14 -10.54 -2.50
CA LEU A 30 11.25 -10.24 -1.62
C LEU A 30 11.26 -8.80 -1.12
N HIS A 31 10.48 -7.88 -1.69
CA HIS A 31 10.57 -6.49 -1.27
C HIS A 31 9.30 -5.67 -1.49
N GLY A 32 8.78 -5.57 -2.72
CA GLY A 32 7.68 -4.67 -3.08
C GLY A 32 6.28 -5.15 -2.65
N GLY A 33 6.12 -6.45 -2.36
CA GLY A 33 4.81 -7.04 -2.09
C GLY A 33 3.90 -7.07 -3.33
N ILE A 34 2.58 -7.22 -3.13
CA ILE A 34 1.63 -7.34 -4.25
C ILE A 34 0.64 -6.17 -4.23
N LYS A 35 0.57 -5.42 -5.34
CA LYS A 35 -0.45 -4.38 -5.56
C LYS A 35 -1.55 -4.87 -6.48
N ASN A 36 -2.77 -4.60 -6.05
CA ASN A 36 -3.98 -4.78 -6.83
C ASN A 36 -4.66 -3.41 -6.93
N ARG A 37 -4.46 -2.69 -8.04
CA ARG A 37 -5.08 -1.39 -8.29
C ARG A 37 -6.25 -1.51 -9.26
N GLU A 38 -7.45 -1.09 -8.84
CA GLU A 38 -8.70 -1.24 -9.61
C GLU A 38 -8.93 -2.71 -10.10
N GLY A 39 -10.02 -3.02 -10.80
CA GLY A 39 -10.25 -4.37 -11.37
C GLY A 39 -11.08 -5.34 -10.52
N PHE A 40 -11.25 -6.56 -11.02
CA PHE A 40 -12.25 -7.53 -10.55
C PHE A 40 -11.76 -8.99 -10.61
N TYR A 41 -12.38 -9.86 -9.80
CA TYR A 41 -12.28 -11.32 -9.85
C TYR A 41 -10.85 -11.88 -9.74
N ARG A 42 -9.96 -11.19 -9.03
CA ARG A 42 -8.60 -11.69 -8.79
C ARG A 42 -8.57 -12.63 -7.60
N VAL A 43 -7.69 -13.62 -7.66
CA VAL A 43 -7.41 -14.52 -6.55
C VAL A 43 -5.92 -14.43 -6.24
N VAL A 44 -5.59 -13.92 -5.06
CA VAL A 44 -4.22 -13.81 -4.56
C VAL A 44 -4.11 -14.72 -3.34
N GLU A 45 -3.50 -15.89 -3.53
CA GLU A 45 -3.40 -16.90 -2.47
C GLU A 45 -2.06 -17.62 -2.46
N ASN A 46 -1.63 -18.14 -1.32
CA ASN A 46 -0.42 -18.95 -1.20
C ASN A 46 0.87 -18.24 -1.65
N ASN A 47 0.99 -16.95 -1.33
CA ASN A 47 2.19 -16.14 -1.60
C ASN A 47 2.89 -15.75 -0.28
N ILE A 48 4.17 -15.43 -0.38
CA ILE A 48 4.99 -14.91 0.73
C ILE A 48 5.46 -13.51 0.34
N MET A 49 5.25 -12.51 1.22
CA MET A 49 5.61 -11.11 1.00
C MET A 49 6.57 -10.67 2.11
N VAL A 50 7.86 -10.87 1.86
CA VAL A 50 8.95 -10.58 2.79
C VAL A 50 9.07 -9.08 2.97
N ASP A 51 9.19 -8.63 4.23
CA ASP A 51 9.27 -7.23 4.67
C ASP A 51 8.18 -6.29 4.15
N ASN A 52 7.10 -6.86 3.58
CA ASN A 52 6.03 -6.11 2.96
C ASN A 52 4.71 -6.88 3.06
N SER A 53 3.72 -6.46 2.27
CA SER A 53 2.35 -6.92 2.40
C SER A 53 1.56 -6.71 1.11
N PHE A 54 0.24 -6.77 1.26
CA PHE A 54 -0.74 -6.53 0.22
C PHE A 54 -1.13 -5.05 0.14
N HIS A 55 -1.22 -4.55 -1.10
CA HIS A 55 -1.54 -3.17 -1.44
C HIS A 55 -2.79 -3.11 -2.32
N PRO A 56 -4.00 -3.24 -1.74
CA PRO A 56 -5.23 -3.04 -2.51
C PRO A 56 -5.50 -1.54 -2.64
N HIS A 57 -5.49 -1.03 -3.87
CA HIS A 57 -5.66 0.40 -4.14
C HIS A 57 -6.88 0.63 -5.03
N VAL A 58 -7.68 1.65 -4.71
CA VAL A 58 -8.81 2.15 -5.50
C VAL A 58 -9.79 1.06 -5.96
N TRP A 59 -10.12 0.12 -5.07
CA TRP A 59 -11.05 -0.96 -5.39
C TRP A 59 -12.49 -0.49 -5.50
N TYR A 60 -13.19 -1.02 -6.50
CA TYR A 60 -14.63 -0.89 -6.62
C TYR A 60 -15.36 -1.73 -5.58
N GLY A 61 -16.56 -1.28 -5.19
CA GLY A 61 -17.49 -2.12 -4.46
C GLY A 61 -17.80 -3.38 -5.27
N ASN A 62 -17.83 -4.55 -4.60
CA ASN A 62 -18.04 -5.84 -5.26
C ASN A 62 -16.97 -6.21 -6.32
N SER A 63 -15.69 -5.86 -6.12
CA SER A 63 -14.62 -6.36 -7.02
C SER A 63 -14.55 -7.89 -7.10
N ARG A 64 -15.13 -8.60 -6.13
CA ARG A 64 -15.12 -10.07 -5.98
C ARG A 64 -13.72 -10.66 -5.81
N ASP A 65 -12.73 -9.84 -5.47
CA ASP A 65 -11.37 -10.28 -5.23
C ASP A 65 -11.26 -11.18 -3.99
N ILE A 66 -10.30 -12.10 -4.03
CA ILE A 66 -9.94 -13.01 -2.95
C ILE A 66 -8.48 -12.76 -2.57
N PHE A 67 -8.23 -12.53 -1.28
CA PHE A 67 -6.89 -12.49 -0.69
C PHE A 67 -6.82 -13.42 0.52
N ARG A 68 -6.21 -14.61 0.37
CA ARG A 68 -6.22 -15.62 1.44
C ARG A 68 -5.00 -16.50 1.47
N ARG A 69 -4.69 -17.13 2.61
CA ARG A 69 -3.62 -18.13 2.72
C ARG A 69 -2.28 -17.58 2.26
N ASN A 70 -2.03 -16.30 2.48
CA ASN A 70 -0.75 -15.66 2.21
C ASN A 70 0.00 -15.43 3.53
N ILE A 71 1.32 -15.29 3.42
CA ILE A 71 2.16 -14.85 4.54
C ILE A 71 2.63 -13.43 4.23
N VAL A 72 2.31 -12.50 5.11
CA VAL A 72 2.68 -11.08 5.01
C VAL A 72 3.55 -10.68 6.19
N PHE A 73 4.52 -9.80 6.00
CA PHE A 73 5.45 -9.37 7.06
C PHE A 73 5.02 -8.04 7.70
N THR A 74 4.20 -7.25 7.00
CA THR A 74 3.61 -6.02 7.54
C THR A 74 2.08 -6.03 7.41
N PRO A 75 1.35 -5.17 8.15
CA PRO A 75 -0.07 -4.96 7.90
C PRO A 75 -0.36 -4.56 6.44
N TYR A 76 -1.58 -4.82 5.98
CA TYR A 76 -2.02 -4.40 4.65
C TYR A 76 -1.95 -2.89 4.48
N ARG A 77 -1.72 -2.43 3.24
CA ARG A 77 -1.56 -1.02 2.89
C ARG A 77 -2.63 -0.54 1.91
N PRO A 78 -3.91 -0.49 2.33
CA PRO A 78 -5.01 -0.10 1.45
C PRO A 78 -5.01 1.40 1.17
N ILE A 79 -5.47 1.76 -0.02
CA ILE A 79 -5.69 3.17 -0.39
C ILE A 79 -7.01 3.26 -1.12
N ARG A 80 -7.94 4.06 -0.59
CA ARG A 80 -9.28 4.25 -1.18
C ARG A 80 -10.00 2.92 -1.43
N VAL A 81 -9.98 2.03 -0.44
CA VAL A 81 -10.70 0.75 -0.45
C VAL A 81 -11.77 0.79 0.62
N ASN A 82 -13.03 0.62 0.21
CA ASN A 82 -14.14 0.58 1.14
C ASN A 82 -14.17 -0.76 1.88
N LYS A 83 -14.46 -0.70 3.18
CA LYS A 83 -14.70 -1.88 4.01
C LYS A 83 -16.21 -2.21 4.04
N PRO A 84 -16.59 -3.47 4.25
CA PRO A 84 -15.71 -4.64 4.26
C PRO A 84 -15.16 -4.94 2.85
N TRP A 85 -13.97 -5.52 2.78
CA TRP A 85 -13.38 -5.86 1.50
C TRP A 85 -14.19 -6.95 0.76
N PRO A 86 -14.14 -6.97 -0.58
CA PRO A 86 -14.94 -7.86 -1.41
C PRO A 86 -14.60 -9.36 -1.23
N ARG A 87 -15.53 -10.22 -1.67
CA ARG A 87 -15.59 -11.71 -1.62
C ARG A 87 -14.88 -12.41 -0.45
N GLN A 88 -13.55 -12.35 -0.35
CA GLN A 88 -12.82 -12.96 0.76
C GLN A 88 -11.48 -12.26 1.01
N CYS A 89 -11.22 -11.88 2.26
CA CYS A 89 -9.88 -11.48 2.72
C CYS A 89 -9.68 -12.13 4.08
N ASP A 90 -9.05 -13.31 4.12
CA ASP A 90 -9.08 -14.17 5.32
C ASP A 90 -8.01 -15.26 5.31
N PHE A 91 -7.74 -15.91 6.44
CA PHE A 91 -6.79 -17.03 6.57
C PHE A 91 -5.34 -16.70 6.15
N ASN A 92 -4.89 -15.47 6.37
CA ASN A 92 -3.50 -15.06 6.14
C ASN A 92 -2.70 -15.14 7.45
N LEU A 93 -1.38 -15.21 7.35
CA LEU A 93 -0.49 -15.13 8.50
C LEU A 93 0.31 -13.82 8.44
N LEU A 94 0.18 -12.99 9.47
CA LEU A 94 1.08 -11.86 9.70
C LEU A 94 2.30 -12.37 10.47
N HIS A 95 3.42 -12.47 9.78
CA HIS A 95 4.64 -13.02 10.35
C HIS A 95 5.20 -12.12 11.46
N LYS A 96 5.43 -12.74 12.62
CA LYS A 96 6.02 -12.11 13.82
C LYS A 96 7.22 -12.95 14.27
N PRO A 97 8.44 -12.57 13.86
CA PRO A 97 9.64 -13.28 14.25
C PRO A 97 9.68 -13.52 15.77
N GLN A 98 10.05 -14.74 16.18
CA GLN A 98 10.20 -15.19 17.56
C GLN A 98 8.91 -15.20 18.41
N GLN A 99 7.74 -14.92 17.84
CA GLN A 99 6.48 -15.06 18.56
C GLN A 99 6.01 -16.52 18.53
N SER A 100 6.04 -17.18 19.70
CA SER A 100 5.69 -18.60 19.83
C SER A 100 4.19 -18.89 19.88
N GLU A 101 3.39 -17.96 20.40
CA GLU A 101 1.95 -18.13 20.56
C GLU A 101 1.18 -17.40 19.47
N ALA A 102 0.24 -18.10 18.84
CA ALA A 102 -0.60 -17.52 17.83
C ALA A 102 -1.69 -16.62 18.45
N ALA A 103 -1.81 -15.41 17.91
CA ALA A 103 -2.88 -14.49 18.24
C ALA A 103 -3.70 -14.16 16.98
N THR A 104 -4.93 -13.69 17.15
CA THR A 104 -5.71 -13.13 16.05
C THR A 104 -4.99 -11.92 15.47
N ALA A 105 -4.87 -11.86 14.13
CA ALA A 105 -4.31 -10.70 13.43
C ALA A 105 -5.32 -9.54 13.36
N THR A 106 -5.69 -8.98 14.51
CA THR A 106 -6.72 -7.93 14.66
C THR A 106 -6.44 -6.71 13.77
N VAL A 107 -5.16 -6.40 13.50
CA VAL A 107 -4.79 -5.32 12.56
C VAL A 107 -5.25 -5.62 11.13
N LEU A 108 -5.16 -6.86 10.67
CA LEU A 108 -5.62 -7.28 9.35
C LEU A 108 -7.15 -7.29 9.30
N GLN A 109 -7.80 -7.82 10.33
CA GLN A 109 -9.26 -7.80 10.51
C GLN A 109 -9.82 -6.39 10.45
N ASN A 110 -9.30 -5.49 11.27
CA ASN A 110 -9.74 -4.10 11.29
C ASN A 110 -9.51 -3.41 9.95
N THR A 111 -8.42 -3.75 9.25
CA THR A 111 -8.06 -3.13 7.97
C THR A 111 -8.96 -3.60 6.82
N SER A 112 -9.33 -4.88 6.77
CA SER A 112 -10.19 -5.41 5.71
C SER A 112 -11.68 -5.35 6.05
N GLY A 113 -12.04 -5.38 7.33
CA GLY A 113 -13.41 -5.56 7.82
C GLY A 113 -14.00 -6.95 7.59
N ARG A 114 -13.18 -7.97 7.26
CA ARG A 114 -13.64 -9.35 6.97
C ARG A 114 -12.67 -10.46 7.42
N ASP A 115 -11.47 -10.10 7.87
CA ASP A 115 -10.40 -11.08 8.11
C ASP A 115 -10.49 -11.69 9.53
N GLU A 116 -11.34 -12.70 9.68
CA GLU A 116 -11.74 -13.28 10.97
C GLU A 116 -10.80 -14.39 11.47
N HIS A 117 -10.07 -15.04 10.57
CA HIS A 117 -9.27 -16.23 10.88
C HIS A 117 -7.76 -16.02 10.69
N SER A 118 -7.30 -14.85 10.21
CA SER A 118 -5.86 -14.60 10.13
C SER A 118 -5.19 -14.58 11.51
N LEU A 119 -3.96 -15.07 11.54
CA LEU A 119 -3.14 -15.14 12.74
C LEU A 119 -1.93 -14.21 12.63
N GLU A 120 -1.47 -13.68 13.76
CA GLU A 120 -0.14 -13.09 13.88
C GLU A 120 0.73 -13.95 14.79
N VAL A 121 1.83 -14.46 14.26
CA VAL A 121 2.74 -15.43 14.90
C VAL A 121 3.99 -15.64 14.06
N ASP A 122 5.02 -16.28 14.59
CA ASP A 122 6.15 -16.75 13.78
C ASP A 122 5.66 -17.78 12.74
N ALA A 123 6.12 -17.62 11.50
CA ALA A 123 5.73 -18.51 10.41
C ALA A 123 6.52 -19.83 10.45
N LEU A 124 7.61 -19.91 11.23
CA LEU A 124 8.49 -21.06 11.33
C LEU A 124 9.11 -21.45 9.97
N PHE A 125 9.72 -20.46 9.30
CA PHE A 125 10.47 -20.71 8.07
C PHE A 125 11.69 -21.60 8.33
N VAL A 126 12.04 -22.45 7.36
CA VAL A 126 13.14 -23.43 7.49
C VAL A 126 14.51 -22.76 7.55
N ALA A 127 14.84 -21.92 6.55
CA ALA A 127 16.12 -21.22 6.46
C ALA A 127 15.98 -19.95 5.57
N PRO A 128 15.21 -18.94 6.01
CA PRO A 128 14.92 -17.76 5.19
C PRO A 128 16.17 -16.96 4.81
N GLU A 129 17.22 -16.98 5.65
CA GLU A 129 18.53 -16.38 5.39
C GLU A 129 19.28 -17.04 4.22
N LEU A 130 18.96 -18.29 3.91
CA LEU A 130 19.45 -19.01 2.73
C LEU A 130 18.46 -18.97 1.57
N GLY A 131 17.33 -18.27 1.72
CA GLY A 131 16.28 -18.13 0.72
C GLY A 131 15.25 -19.25 0.73
N ASP A 132 15.29 -20.13 1.74
CA ASP A 132 14.32 -21.21 1.91
C ASP A 132 13.17 -20.77 2.83
N TYR A 133 12.14 -20.20 2.20
CA TYR A 133 10.92 -19.76 2.87
C TYR A 133 9.86 -20.86 2.96
N ARG A 134 10.23 -22.14 2.84
CA ARG A 134 9.32 -23.22 3.22
C ARG A 134 9.05 -23.17 4.72
N LEU A 135 7.87 -23.62 5.12
CA LEU A 135 7.44 -23.72 6.50
C LEU A 135 7.82 -25.08 7.10
N GLY A 136 8.28 -25.06 8.35
CA GLY A 136 8.41 -26.27 9.18
C GLY A 136 7.05 -26.90 9.49
N ALA A 137 7.06 -28.18 9.88
CA ALA A 137 5.85 -29.00 10.04
C ALA A 137 4.84 -28.45 11.06
N GLY A 138 5.28 -27.71 12.08
CA GLY A 138 4.42 -27.11 13.11
C GLY A 138 3.95 -25.69 12.82
N SER A 139 4.14 -25.18 11.59
CA SER A 139 3.77 -23.80 11.27
C SER A 139 2.24 -23.58 11.29
N PRO A 140 1.72 -22.59 12.04
CA PRO A 140 0.31 -22.24 12.02
C PRO A 140 -0.22 -21.83 10.64
N ALA A 141 0.64 -21.33 9.74
CA ALA A 141 0.22 -21.03 8.37
C ALA A 141 -0.24 -22.27 7.60
N LEU A 142 0.30 -23.47 7.90
CA LEU A 142 -0.13 -24.71 7.26
C LEU A 142 -1.58 -25.07 7.64
N GLU A 143 -1.98 -24.78 8.88
CA GLU A 143 -3.35 -24.97 9.39
C GLU A 143 -4.32 -23.97 8.75
N LEU A 144 -3.90 -22.72 8.53
CA LEU A 144 -4.64 -21.74 7.74
C LEU A 144 -4.82 -22.14 6.26
N GLY A 145 -4.12 -23.19 5.83
CA GLY A 145 -4.23 -23.76 4.49
C GLY A 145 -3.15 -23.29 3.52
N PHE A 146 -2.10 -22.61 4.00
CA PHE A 146 -0.89 -22.41 3.22
C PHE A 146 -0.28 -23.77 2.82
N ARG A 147 0.33 -23.82 1.65
CA ARG A 147 1.00 -24.99 1.09
C ARG A 147 2.39 -24.59 0.63
N ASN A 148 3.40 -25.27 1.18
CA ASN A 148 4.77 -25.11 0.71
C ASN A 148 4.87 -25.30 -0.81
N PHE A 149 5.68 -24.46 -1.44
CA PHE A 149 6.03 -24.57 -2.85
C PHE A 149 7.56 -24.63 -3.01
N PRO A 150 8.08 -25.16 -4.13
CA PRO A 150 9.52 -25.30 -4.31
C PRO A 150 10.23 -23.95 -4.35
N MET A 151 11.32 -23.80 -3.58
CA MET A 151 12.14 -22.58 -3.51
C MET A 151 13.30 -22.56 -4.52
N ASP A 152 13.41 -23.62 -5.32
CA ASP A 152 14.46 -23.86 -6.31
C ASP A 152 13.95 -23.88 -7.76
N LYS A 153 12.62 -23.78 -7.95
CA LYS A 153 11.95 -23.84 -9.26
C LYS A 153 11.22 -22.53 -9.57
N PHE A 154 11.98 -21.43 -9.56
CA PHE A 154 11.47 -20.10 -9.87
C PHE A 154 11.76 -19.65 -11.31
N GLY A 155 10.76 -19.01 -11.92
CA GLY A 155 10.95 -18.12 -13.06
C GLY A 155 11.50 -18.78 -14.34
N VAL A 156 12.66 -18.30 -14.79
CA VAL A 156 13.25 -18.53 -16.12
C VAL A 156 13.58 -20.00 -16.41
N GLN A 157 13.40 -20.42 -17.66
CA GLN A 157 13.66 -21.80 -18.08
C GLN A 157 15.09 -22.00 -18.64
N LYS A 158 15.68 -20.95 -19.21
CA LYS A 158 17.01 -20.98 -19.85
C LYS A 158 18.11 -21.29 -18.82
N PRO A 159 19.00 -22.28 -19.07
CA PRO A 159 20.04 -22.68 -18.12
C PRO A 159 20.90 -21.53 -17.59
N SER A 160 21.31 -20.62 -18.47
CA SER A 160 22.15 -19.46 -18.09
C SER A 160 21.43 -18.52 -17.12
N LEU A 161 20.13 -18.27 -17.34
CA LEU A 161 19.34 -17.41 -16.45
C LEU A 161 18.97 -18.13 -15.14
N LYS A 162 18.79 -19.46 -15.18
CA LYS A 162 18.60 -20.28 -13.97
C LYS A 162 19.80 -20.23 -13.05
N ALA A 163 21.02 -20.23 -13.59
CA ALA A 163 22.24 -20.10 -12.79
C ALA A 163 22.27 -18.78 -12.02
N LEU A 164 21.96 -17.65 -12.69
CA LEU A 164 21.84 -16.34 -12.05
C LEU A 164 20.72 -16.30 -11.00
N ALA A 165 19.58 -16.95 -11.29
CA ALA A 165 18.45 -17.03 -10.38
C ALA A 165 18.69 -17.93 -9.16
N ARG A 166 19.81 -18.65 -9.02
CA ARG A 166 20.07 -19.45 -7.80
C ARG A 166 20.63 -18.62 -6.65
N THR A 167 21.26 -17.49 -6.94
CA THR A 167 21.97 -16.66 -5.95
C THR A 167 21.41 -15.23 -5.94
N PRO A 168 20.13 -15.02 -5.57
CA PRO A 168 19.60 -13.68 -5.44
C PRO A 168 20.28 -12.95 -4.29
N GLN A 169 20.27 -11.63 -4.36
CA GLN A 169 20.41 -10.83 -3.15
C GLN A 169 19.09 -10.90 -2.37
N LEU A 170 19.13 -11.61 -1.24
CA LEU A 170 18.02 -11.68 -0.31
C LEU A 170 17.97 -10.41 0.55
N PRO A 171 16.77 -10.00 1.01
CA PRO A 171 16.65 -8.97 2.03
C PRO A 171 17.46 -9.41 3.25
N SER A 172 18.36 -8.55 3.74
CA SER A 172 19.00 -8.82 5.01
C SER A 172 17.96 -8.66 6.12
N VAL A 173 17.94 -9.56 7.12
CA VAL A 173 17.16 -9.41 8.37
C VAL A 173 17.65 -8.22 9.23
N LYS A 174 18.40 -7.28 8.65
CA LYS A 174 18.70 -6.01 9.30
C LYS A 174 17.38 -5.27 9.44
N SER A 175 17.20 -4.75 10.66
CA SER A 175 16.04 -3.98 11.12
C SER A 175 15.35 -3.25 9.99
N PRO A 176 13.99 -3.24 9.97
CA PRO A 176 13.21 -2.67 8.88
C PRO A 176 13.83 -1.34 8.47
N GLU A 177 14.02 -1.14 7.15
CA GLU A 177 14.37 0.17 6.59
C GLU A 177 13.75 1.27 7.45
N PRO A 178 14.51 2.32 7.82
CA PRO A 178 14.12 3.26 8.86
C PRO A 178 12.65 3.57 8.64
N LYS A 179 11.82 3.01 9.54
CA LYS A 179 10.37 3.11 9.43
C LYS A 179 10.11 4.56 9.05
N PRO A 180 9.48 4.88 7.89
CA PRO A 180 9.09 6.27 7.63
C PRO A 180 8.42 6.71 8.92
N PRO A 181 8.97 7.75 9.58
CA PRO A 181 9.08 7.82 11.03
C PRO A 181 7.83 7.19 11.64
N GLN A 182 8.00 6.09 12.39
CA GLN A 182 6.98 5.67 13.35
C GLN A 182 6.93 6.75 14.43
N ARG A 183 6.49 7.95 14.02
CA ARG A 183 5.74 8.82 14.89
C ARG A 183 4.66 7.92 15.40
N LYS A 184 4.50 7.94 16.73
CA LYS A 184 3.28 7.54 17.41
C LYS A 184 2.11 7.82 16.45
N GLN A 185 1.09 6.96 16.41
CA GLN A 185 -0.24 7.45 16.03
C GLN A 185 -0.61 8.57 17.03
N GLY A 186 0.08 9.71 16.98
CA GLY A 186 -0.52 10.98 17.28
C GLY A 186 -1.69 10.98 16.33
N LYS A 187 -2.89 10.98 16.91
CA LYS A 187 -4.15 11.28 16.24
C LYS A 187 -3.82 12.10 15.01
N ASP A 188 -4.07 11.57 13.82
CA ASP A 188 -3.86 12.26 12.55
C ASP A 188 -4.50 13.64 12.73
N THR A 189 -3.69 14.63 13.10
CA THR A 189 -4.22 15.91 13.58
C THR A 189 -4.76 16.50 12.31
N ALA A 190 -6.09 16.57 12.22
CA ALA A 190 -6.75 17.13 11.06
C ALA A 190 -6.16 18.53 10.85
N HIS A 191 -5.31 18.67 9.85
CA HIS A 191 -4.80 19.97 9.45
C HIS A 191 -5.89 20.60 8.60
N TYR A 192 -6.14 21.87 8.85
CA TYR A 192 -7.12 22.63 8.09
C TYR A 192 -6.41 23.69 7.29
N TRP A 193 -6.72 23.75 6.00
CA TRP A 193 -6.26 24.81 5.12
C TRP A 193 -7.44 25.33 4.32
N ARG A 194 -7.70 26.64 4.38
CA ARG A 194 -8.86 27.27 3.71
C ARG A 194 -10.20 26.60 4.09
N GLN A 195 -10.31 26.17 5.35
CA GLN A 195 -11.44 25.42 5.92
C GLN A 195 -11.69 24.04 5.28
N ALA A 196 -10.79 23.55 4.43
CA ALA A 196 -10.74 22.15 4.00
C ALA A 196 -9.86 21.35 4.95
N ARG A 197 -10.22 20.07 5.14
CA ARG A 197 -9.41 19.13 5.89
C ARG A 197 -8.35 18.54 4.96
N VAL A 198 -7.08 18.57 5.37
CA VAL A 198 -5.95 18.18 4.53
C VAL A 198 -4.98 17.24 5.25
N ARG A 199 -4.18 16.49 4.48
CA ARG A 199 -3.02 15.72 4.97
C ARG A 199 -1.87 15.75 3.97
N ASP A 200 -0.66 15.47 4.44
CA ASP A 200 0.49 15.21 3.56
C ASP A 200 0.28 13.92 2.75
N ILE A 201 0.77 13.92 1.51
CA ILE A 201 1.09 12.70 0.76
C ILE A 201 2.31 12.04 1.44
N LYS A 202 2.24 10.73 1.70
CA LYS A 202 3.25 10.04 2.55
C LYS A 202 4.03 8.95 1.84
N ALA A 203 3.46 8.25 0.86
CA ALA A 203 4.04 7.00 0.35
C ALA A 203 3.78 6.76 -1.15
N LEU A 204 4.50 5.80 -1.74
CA LEU A 204 4.36 5.37 -3.14
C LEU A 204 2.93 4.97 -3.52
N GLY A 205 2.17 4.39 -2.59
CA GLY A 205 0.77 4.10 -2.84
C GLY A 205 -0.08 5.35 -3.04
N ASP A 206 0.16 6.43 -2.28
CA ASP A 206 -0.53 7.70 -2.49
C ASP A 206 -0.17 8.24 -3.89
N ARG A 207 1.12 8.20 -4.25
CA ARG A 207 1.60 8.60 -5.59
C ARG A 207 0.81 7.91 -6.69
N SER A 208 0.71 6.57 -6.63
CA SER A 208 0.01 5.76 -7.63
C SER A 208 -1.52 6.01 -7.60
N ALA A 209 -2.13 6.18 -6.43
CA ALA A 209 -3.57 6.38 -6.32
C ALA A 209 -4.07 7.73 -6.85
N TYR A 210 -3.23 8.78 -6.75
CA TYR A 210 -3.59 10.14 -7.18
C TYR A 210 -2.89 10.57 -8.50
N GLY A 211 -2.08 9.70 -9.12
CA GLY A 211 -1.41 9.97 -10.39
C GLY A 211 -0.32 11.04 -10.27
N LEU A 212 0.45 11.02 -9.18
CA LEU A 212 1.45 12.04 -8.90
C LEU A 212 2.82 11.66 -9.49
N PRO A 213 3.66 12.64 -9.88
CA PRO A 213 5.02 12.38 -10.33
C PRO A 213 5.94 11.90 -9.20
N GLU A 214 5.72 12.43 -7.99
CA GLU A 214 6.44 12.05 -6.78
C GLU A 214 5.48 11.86 -5.60
N ALA A 215 5.92 11.18 -4.55
CA ALA A 215 5.15 11.00 -3.31
C ALA A 215 5.19 12.27 -2.44
N ALA A 216 4.78 13.41 -3.00
CA ALA A 216 4.74 14.71 -2.34
C ALA A 216 3.46 15.49 -2.69
N GLY A 217 3.13 16.48 -1.87
CA GLY A 217 1.93 17.31 -2.02
C GLY A 217 1.00 17.23 -0.82
N VAL A 218 -0.10 17.96 -0.91
CA VAL A 218 -1.12 18.04 0.15
C VAL A 218 -2.47 17.58 -0.38
N LEU A 219 -2.96 16.45 0.15
CA LEU A 219 -4.25 15.86 -0.19
C LEU A 219 -5.39 16.58 0.53
N VAL A 220 -6.43 16.95 -0.22
CA VAL A 220 -7.71 17.43 0.29
C VAL A 220 -8.59 16.23 0.65
N LEU A 221 -8.77 16.01 1.96
CA LEU A 221 -9.59 14.92 2.51
C LEU A 221 -11.08 15.22 2.44
N ASP A 222 -11.43 16.49 2.67
CA ASP A 222 -12.79 17.01 2.58
C ASP A 222 -12.77 18.54 2.40
N ALA A 223 -13.74 19.06 1.66
CA ALA A 223 -13.94 20.49 1.42
C ALA A 223 -15.43 20.82 1.69
N PRO A 224 -15.79 21.17 2.93
CA PRO A 224 -17.18 21.42 3.31
C PRO A 224 -17.85 22.49 2.44
N LYS A 225 -19.14 22.30 2.14
CA LYS A 225 -19.94 23.30 1.41
C LYS A 225 -19.88 24.65 2.15
N GLY A 226 -19.48 25.70 1.44
CA GLY A 226 -19.33 27.05 2.00
C GLY A 226 -17.91 27.42 2.48
N SER A 227 -17.00 26.45 2.58
CA SER A 227 -15.56 26.70 2.84
C SER A 227 -14.93 27.53 1.72
N ILE A 228 -13.87 28.27 2.04
CA ILE A 228 -13.08 28.99 1.02
C ILE A 228 -12.53 28.02 -0.03
N ALA A 229 -12.06 26.84 0.39
CA ALA A 229 -11.61 25.80 -0.52
C ALA A 229 -12.71 25.38 -1.52
N ALA A 230 -13.90 25.02 -1.03
CA ALA A 230 -15.01 24.60 -1.89
C ALA A 230 -15.49 25.74 -2.82
N LYS A 231 -15.56 26.97 -2.32
CA LYS A 231 -15.89 28.16 -3.12
C LYS A 231 -14.86 28.44 -4.23
N SER A 232 -13.61 28.07 -3.99
CA SER A 232 -12.53 28.12 -4.97
C SER A 232 -12.53 26.94 -5.94
N GLY A 233 -13.48 26.00 -5.79
CA GLY A 233 -13.60 24.82 -6.63
C GLY A 233 -12.71 23.65 -6.23
N LEU A 234 -11.99 23.71 -5.09
CA LEU A 234 -11.30 22.55 -4.53
C LEU A 234 -12.31 21.49 -4.10
N ARG A 235 -11.93 20.23 -4.29
CA ARG A 235 -12.77 19.07 -4.05
C ARG A 235 -11.99 18.05 -3.24
N LYS A 236 -12.74 17.13 -2.62
CA LYS A 236 -12.19 15.90 -2.08
C LYS A 236 -11.36 15.18 -3.16
N ASP A 237 -10.25 14.58 -2.73
CA ASP A 237 -9.28 13.85 -3.55
C ASP A 237 -8.40 14.73 -4.47
N ASP A 238 -8.49 16.06 -4.39
CA ASP A 238 -7.50 16.95 -5.00
C ASP A 238 -6.17 16.87 -4.24
N VAL A 239 -5.05 16.86 -4.97
CA VAL A 239 -3.72 16.98 -4.38
C VAL A 239 -3.08 18.29 -4.81
N ILE A 240 -2.84 19.19 -3.87
CA ILE A 240 -2.17 20.47 -4.10
C ILE A 240 -0.66 20.22 -4.20
N VAL A 241 -0.07 20.63 -5.32
CA VAL A 241 1.36 20.44 -5.62
C VAL A 241 2.08 21.74 -5.89
N GLU A 242 1.34 22.83 -6.13
CA GLU A 242 1.91 24.16 -6.34
C GLU A 242 0.93 25.22 -5.84
N CYS A 243 1.47 26.31 -5.31
CA CYS A 243 0.70 27.47 -4.92
C CYS A 243 1.57 28.71 -5.16
N ASP A 244 1.02 29.66 -5.93
CA ASP A 244 1.69 30.90 -6.37
C ASP A 244 3.07 30.68 -7.01
N GLY A 245 3.18 29.68 -7.87
CA GLY A 245 4.43 29.30 -8.54
C GLY A 245 5.46 28.61 -7.64
N LYS A 246 5.13 28.37 -6.35
CA LYS A 246 5.99 27.62 -5.43
C LYS A 246 5.51 26.18 -5.29
N GLU A 247 6.45 25.26 -5.37
CA GLU A 247 6.19 23.84 -5.17
C GLU A 247 5.73 23.56 -3.74
N ILE A 248 4.71 22.72 -3.60
CA ILE A 248 4.14 22.29 -2.33
C ILE A 248 4.45 20.82 -2.16
N LYS A 249 5.36 20.49 -1.23
CA LYS A 249 5.68 19.10 -0.91
C LYS A 249 4.94 18.62 0.33
N ARG A 250 4.66 19.53 1.29
CA ARG A 250 3.99 19.25 2.57
C ARG A 250 3.11 20.41 3.02
N ILE A 251 2.23 20.14 3.98
CA ILE A 251 1.32 21.11 4.60
C ILE A 251 2.09 22.33 5.12
N LYS A 252 3.28 22.15 5.68
CA LYS A 252 4.11 23.25 6.20
C LYS A 252 4.52 24.28 5.15
N ASP A 253 4.41 23.95 3.86
CA ASP A 253 4.75 24.84 2.77
C ASP A 253 3.57 25.80 2.47
N LEU A 254 2.33 25.41 2.84
CA LEU A 254 1.10 26.17 2.59
C LEU A 254 0.96 27.50 3.36
N PRO A 255 1.32 27.63 4.65
CA PRO A 255 1.14 28.87 5.43
C PRO A 255 1.87 30.07 4.85
N SER A 256 3.05 29.86 4.25
CA SER A 256 3.84 30.94 3.62
C SER A 256 3.08 31.65 2.47
N LEU A 257 2.03 31.01 1.95
CA LEU A 257 1.22 31.46 0.84
C LEU A 257 -0.21 31.85 1.29
N GLN A 258 -0.49 31.77 2.60
CA GLN A 258 -1.76 32.21 3.18
C GLN A 258 -1.83 33.74 3.34
N ASN A 259 -0.67 34.40 3.39
CA ASN A 259 -0.52 35.83 3.75
C ASN A 259 -1.03 36.83 2.69
N ALA A 260 -1.56 36.37 1.56
CA ALA A 260 -2.10 37.24 0.53
C ALA A 260 -3.58 37.60 0.85
N VAL A 261 -3.81 38.33 1.94
CA VAL A 261 -5.12 38.89 2.27
C VAL A 261 -5.61 39.75 1.09
N GLY A 262 -6.84 39.52 0.65
CA GLY A 262 -7.43 40.26 -0.48
C GLY A 262 -6.91 39.88 -1.88
N LYS A 263 -5.94 38.96 -2.02
CA LYS A 263 -5.43 38.53 -3.34
C LYS A 263 -5.93 37.14 -3.72
N THR A 264 -6.23 37.01 -5.01
CA THR A 264 -6.50 35.71 -5.63
C THR A 264 -5.18 34.99 -5.86
N ILE A 265 -5.07 33.72 -5.48
CA ILE A 265 -3.83 32.94 -5.56
C ILE A 265 -3.99 31.87 -6.63
N SER A 266 -2.96 31.65 -7.46
CA SER A 266 -2.95 30.52 -8.38
C SER A 266 -2.53 29.24 -7.63
N ILE A 267 -3.25 28.14 -7.80
CA ILE A 267 -2.86 26.83 -7.29
C ILE A 267 -2.87 25.80 -8.41
N THR A 268 -1.93 24.86 -8.36
CA THR A 268 -1.93 23.70 -9.22
C THR A 268 -2.24 22.45 -8.40
N VAL A 269 -3.23 21.69 -8.88
CA VAL A 269 -3.68 20.46 -8.24
C VAL A 269 -3.66 19.30 -9.23
N TYR A 270 -3.49 18.09 -8.71
CA TYR A 270 -3.86 16.86 -9.41
C TYR A 270 -5.28 16.48 -8.99
N ARG A 271 -6.16 16.34 -9.98
CA ARG A 271 -7.54 15.86 -9.80
C ARG A 271 -7.82 14.77 -10.81
N SER A 272 -8.26 13.62 -10.34
CA SER A 272 -8.49 12.45 -11.20
C SER A 272 -7.27 12.21 -12.11
N GLN A 273 -6.07 12.26 -11.52
CA GLN A 273 -4.78 12.10 -12.20
C GLN A 273 -4.44 13.15 -13.27
N ASN A 274 -5.21 14.23 -13.40
CA ASN A 274 -4.93 15.33 -14.32
C ASN A 274 -4.38 16.54 -13.56
N ARG A 275 -3.25 17.08 -14.03
CA ARG A 275 -2.68 18.34 -13.50
C ARG A 275 -3.49 19.52 -14.02
N MET A 276 -4.01 20.35 -13.12
CA MET A 276 -4.81 21.52 -13.45
C MET A 276 -4.48 22.72 -12.58
N THR A 277 -4.51 23.91 -13.16
CA THR A 277 -4.31 25.17 -12.45
C THR A 277 -5.65 25.85 -12.23
N MET A 278 -5.87 26.36 -11.02
CA MET A 278 -7.09 27.04 -10.63
C MET A 278 -6.81 28.23 -9.73
N LYS A 279 -7.78 29.13 -9.62
CA LYS A 279 -7.69 30.34 -8.80
C LYS A 279 -8.38 30.13 -7.47
N LEU A 280 -7.66 30.44 -6.39
CA LEU A 280 -8.14 30.38 -5.02
C LEU A 280 -8.66 31.75 -4.59
N SER A 281 -9.89 31.77 -4.09
CA SER A 281 -10.51 32.99 -3.57
C SER A 281 -9.71 33.54 -2.38
N PRO A 282 -9.64 34.88 -2.23
CA PRO A 282 -9.00 35.51 -1.10
C PRO A 282 -9.52 34.98 0.23
N ALA A 283 -8.66 34.99 1.26
CA ALA A 283 -9.15 34.86 2.62
C ALA A 283 -9.92 36.15 2.94
N LYS A 284 -11.10 36.02 3.56
CA LYS A 284 -11.80 37.15 4.17
C LYS A 284 -11.16 37.46 5.52
#